data_AF-A0A7V5Y0B3-F1
#
_entry.id   AF-A0A7V5Y0B3-F1
#
_cell.length_a   1.000
_cell.length_b   1.000
_cell.length_c   1.000
_cell.angle_alpha   90.00
_cell.angle_beta   90.00
_cell.angle_gamma   90.00
#
_symmetry.space_group_name_H-M   'P 1'
#
loop_
_entity.id
_entity.type
_entity.pdbx_description
1 polymer ?
#
loop_
_entity_poly.entity_id
_entity_poly.type
_entity_poly.pdbx_seq_one_letter_code
_entity_poly.pdbx_strand_id
1 'polypeptide(L)'
;MKKEKFDYNKIKKEYEKANFNVAKMAEKLGIFYKKAYYLLNYKSLLVEDESTYDKIKKLLNKGVGSIKELADKINVSETVIRWHLKKYPELQEKFLKNREKVKSKEK
;
A
#
# COMPACT_ATOMS: atom_id res chain seq x y z
N MET A 1 14.64 -8.34 -31.98
CA MET A 1 14.65 -8.03 -30.53
C MET A 1 14.90 -9.31 -29.74
N LYS A 2 16.00 -9.40 -28.99
CA LYS A 2 16.21 -10.51 -28.04
C LYS A 2 15.15 -10.38 -26.94
N LYS A 3 14.25 -11.36 -26.81
CA LYS A 3 13.35 -11.45 -25.64
C LYS A 3 14.25 -11.71 -24.44
N GLU A 4 14.45 -10.68 -23.64
CA GLU A 4 15.12 -10.77 -22.35
C GLU A 4 14.37 -11.82 -21.51
N LYS A 5 14.96 -13.01 -21.33
CA LYS A 5 14.39 -14.06 -20.48
C LYS A 5 14.56 -13.58 -19.04
N PHE A 6 13.51 -12.95 -18.50
CA PHE A 6 13.49 -12.57 -17.09
C PHE A 6 13.48 -13.83 -16.22
N ASP A 7 14.43 -13.91 -15.30
CA ASP A 7 14.49 -14.97 -14.31
C ASP A 7 13.40 -14.74 -13.26
N TYR A 8 12.30 -15.48 -13.41
CA TYR A 8 11.14 -15.43 -12.51
C TYR A 8 11.50 -15.82 -11.08
N ASN A 9 12.47 -16.73 -10.87
CA ASN A 9 12.89 -17.12 -9.53
C ASN A 9 13.60 -15.97 -8.82
N LYS A 10 14.37 -15.18 -9.58
CA LYS A 10 14.97 -13.93 -9.07
C LYS A 10 13.91 -12.90 -8.72
N ILE A 11 12.92 -12.68 -9.58
CA ILE A 11 11.80 -11.75 -9.31
C ILE A 11 11.04 -12.16 -8.05
N LYS A 12 10.67 -13.44 -7.93
CA LYS A 12 9.94 -13.96 -6.77
C LYS A 12 10.73 -13.75 -5.47
N LYS A 13 12.01 -14.12 -5.45
CA LYS A 13 12.88 -13.92 -4.27
C LYS A 13 12.99 -12.45 -3.88
N GLU A 14 13.17 -11.55 -4.85
CA GLU A 14 13.24 -10.12 -4.55
C GLU A 14 11.89 -9.53 -4.16
N TYR A 15 10.77 -10.08 -4.67
CA TYR A 15 9.43 -9.70 -4.26
C TYR A 15 9.12 -10.09 -2.80
N GLU A 16 9.49 -11.31 -2.40
CA GLU A 16 9.40 -11.77 -1.00
C GLU A 16 10.30 -10.92 -0.08
N LYS A 17 11.56 -10.67 -0.49
CA LYS A 17 12.48 -9.78 0.25
C LYS A 17 12.00 -8.34 0.32
N ALA A 18 11.22 -7.89 -0.67
CA ALA A 18 10.58 -6.59 -0.68
C ALA A 18 9.30 -6.55 0.17
N ASN A 19 9.01 -7.60 0.96
CA ASN A 19 7.79 -7.75 1.74
C ASN A 19 6.55 -7.58 0.88
N PHE A 20 6.54 -8.23 -0.28
CA PHE A 20 5.45 -8.21 -1.26
C PHE A 20 5.14 -6.82 -1.84
N ASN A 21 6.08 -5.87 -1.75
CA ASN A 21 5.97 -4.56 -2.38
C ASN A 21 6.58 -4.57 -3.79
N VAL A 22 5.72 -4.47 -4.81
CA VAL A 22 6.13 -4.50 -6.23
C VAL A 22 7.02 -3.30 -6.60
N ALA A 23 6.77 -2.12 -6.04
CA ALA A 23 7.56 -0.92 -6.34
C ALA A 23 8.99 -1.04 -5.81
N LYS A 24 9.15 -1.45 -4.55
CA LYS A 24 10.45 -1.67 -3.92
C LYS A 24 11.26 -2.76 -4.61
N MET A 25 10.60 -3.84 -5.04
CA MET A 25 11.24 -4.89 -5.85
C MET A 25 11.66 -4.36 -7.23
N ALA A 26 10.79 -3.60 -7.91
CA ALA A 26 11.05 -3.06 -9.24
C ALA A 26 12.25 -2.10 -9.24
N GLU A 27 12.31 -1.20 -8.24
CA GLU A 27 13.44 -0.30 -8.01
C GLU A 27 14.75 -1.09 -7.82
N LYS A 28 14.74 -2.10 -6.95
CA LYS A 28 15.91 -2.92 -6.66
C LYS A 28 16.39 -3.76 -7.85
N LEU A 29 15.46 -4.19 -8.71
CA LEU A 29 15.78 -4.91 -9.93
C LEU A 29 16.11 -3.98 -11.11
N GLY A 30 15.98 -2.66 -10.95
CA GLY A 30 16.18 -1.70 -12.04
C GLY A 30 15.17 -1.86 -13.18
N ILE A 31 13.95 -2.31 -12.87
CA ILE A 31 12.89 -2.54 -13.86
C ILE A 31 11.72 -1.59 -13.65
N PHE A 32 11.01 -1.29 -14.72
CA PHE A 32 9.77 -0.52 -14.63
C PHE A 32 8.71 -1.26 -13.80
N TYR A 33 8.05 -0.53 -12.89
CA TYR A 33 6.95 -1.03 -12.06
C TYR A 33 5.90 -1.80 -12.87
N LYS A 34 5.45 -1.25 -14.02
CA LYS A 34 4.43 -1.88 -14.86
C LYS A 34 4.87 -3.24 -15.41
N LYS A 35 6.16 -3.39 -15.73
CA LYS A 35 6.76 -4.65 -16.18
C LYS A 35 6.84 -5.65 -15.01
N ALA A 36 7.29 -5.20 -13.84
CA ALA A 36 7.35 -6.02 -12.63
C ALA A 36 5.97 -6.57 -12.22
N TYR A 37 4.97 -5.69 -12.20
CA TYR A 37 3.58 -6.03 -11.90
C TYR A 37 3.03 -7.07 -12.87
N TYR A 38 3.22 -6.85 -14.18
CA TYR A 38 2.76 -7.78 -15.21
C TYR A 38 3.38 -9.17 -15.07
N LEU A 39 4.68 -9.24 -14.79
CA LEU A 39 5.41 -10.51 -14.63
C LEU A 39 4.95 -11.30 -13.40
N LEU A 40 4.70 -10.62 -12.26
CA LEU A 40 4.15 -11.26 -11.07
C LEU A 40 2.70 -11.71 -11.28
N ASN A 41 1.88 -10.86 -11.91
CA ASN A 41 0.47 -11.14 -12.18
C ASN A 41 0.31 -12.33 -13.15
N TYR A 42 1.12 -12.39 -14.21
CA TYR A 42 1.11 -13.48 -15.19
C TYR A 42 1.38 -14.86 -14.58
N LYS A 43 2.12 -14.91 -13.47
CA LYS A 43 2.43 -16.14 -12.74
C LYS A 43 1.60 -16.34 -11.47
N SER A 44 0.59 -15.50 -11.23
CA SER A 44 -0.22 -15.51 -10.00
C SER A 44 0.64 -15.48 -8.74
N LEU A 45 1.79 -14.81 -8.80
CA LEU A 45 2.72 -14.65 -7.69
C LEU A 45 2.44 -13.40 -6.86
N LEU A 46 1.54 -12.53 -7.34
CA LEU A 46 0.99 -11.48 -6.51
C LEU A 46 0.20 -12.15 -5.40
N VAL A 47 0.76 -12.13 -4.20
CA VAL A 47 -0.08 -12.09 -3.00
C VAL A 47 -0.93 -10.84 -3.20
N GLU A 48 -2.25 -10.96 -3.14
CA GLU A 48 -3.13 -9.79 -3.22
C GLU A 48 -2.65 -8.81 -2.16
N ASP A 49 -1.94 -7.77 -2.60
CA ASP A 49 -1.47 -6.73 -1.71
C ASP A 49 -2.74 -6.09 -1.20
N GLU A 50 -3.01 -6.27 0.10
CA GLU A 50 -4.22 -5.75 0.72
C GLU A 50 -4.39 -4.31 0.28
N SER A 51 -5.55 -4.00 -0.31
CA SER A 51 -5.71 -2.74 -1.02
C SER A 51 -5.44 -1.57 -0.06
N THR A 52 -4.97 -0.44 -0.58
CA THR A 52 -4.76 0.76 0.26
C THR A 52 -6.04 1.12 1.03
N TYR A 53 -7.20 0.88 0.42
CA TYR A 53 -8.51 1.00 1.07
C TYR A 53 -8.63 0.09 2.31
N ASP A 54 -8.35 -1.21 2.17
CA ASP A 54 -8.49 -2.18 3.26
C ASP A 54 -7.50 -1.90 4.41
N LYS A 55 -6.27 -1.51 4.06
CA LYS A 55 -5.25 -1.10 5.04
C LYS A 55 -5.71 0.13 5.83
N ILE A 56 -6.24 1.16 5.15
CA ILE A 56 -6.79 2.36 5.81
C ILE A 56 -7.96 1.94 6.73
N LYS A 57 -8.89 1.14 6.21
CA LYS A 57 -10.07 0.66 6.97
C LYS A 57 -9.67 -0.09 8.24
N LYS A 58 -8.69 -0.98 8.18
CA LYS A 58 -8.15 -1.69 9.36
C LYS A 58 -7.56 -0.73 10.38
N LEU A 59 -6.78 0.27 9.95
CA LEU A 59 -6.20 1.25 10.86
C LEU A 59 -7.24 2.17 11.50
N LEU A 60 -8.25 2.60 10.74
CA LEU A 60 -9.37 3.36 11.28
C LEU A 60 -10.17 2.53 12.30
N ASN A 61 -10.38 1.23 12.06
CA ASN A 61 -11.03 0.35 13.03
C ASN A 61 -10.20 0.20 14.33
N LYS A 62 -8.87 0.33 14.25
CA LYS A 62 -7.97 0.36 15.41
C LYS A 62 -7.94 1.72 16.12
N GLY A 63 -8.73 2.70 15.66
CA GLY A 63 -8.83 4.01 16.29
C GLY A 63 -7.82 5.05 15.80
N VAL A 64 -7.05 4.77 14.74
CA VAL A 64 -6.11 5.74 14.18
C VAL A 64 -6.88 6.95 13.62
N GLY A 65 -6.52 8.15 14.04
CA GLY A 65 -7.20 9.41 13.70
C GLY A 65 -6.29 10.48 13.07
N SER A 66 -5.04 10.13 12.74
CA SER A 66 -4.06 11.04 12.13
C SER A 66 -3.75 10.62 10.70
N ILE A 67 -3.83 11.58 9.76
CA ILE A 67 -3.49 11.34 8.33
C ILE A 67 -2.03 10.92 8.21
N LYS A 68 -1.13 11.58 8.95
CA LYS A 68 0.30 11.27 8.96
C LYS A 68 0.55 9.85 9.48
N GLU A 69 -0.11 9.47 10.57
CA GLU A 69 0.04 8.12 11.13
C GLU A 69 -0.49 7.04 10.18
N LEU A 70 -1.61 7.29 9.49
CA LEU A 70 -2.12 6.39 8.45
C LEU A 70 -1.12 6.24 7.30
N ALA A 71 -0.59 7.36 6.80
CA ALA A 71 0.38 7.42 5.72
C ALA A 71 1.66 6.64 6.07
N ASP A 72 2.21 6.88 7.27
CA ASP A 72 3.42 6.23 7.76
C ASP A 72 3.21 4.71 7.93
N LYS A 73 2.08 4.28 8.52
CA LYS A 73 1.82 2.86 8.80
C LYS A 73 1.61 2.01 7.55
N ILE A 74 1.09 2.60 6.46
CA ILE A 74 0.86 1.87 5.20
C ILE A 74 1.87 2.25 4.12
N ASN A 75 2.86 3.08 4.47
CA ASN A 75 3.95 3.54 3.62
C ASN A 75 3.45 4.18 2.31
N VAL A 76 2.51 5.12 2.41
CA VAL A 76 2.00 5.92 1.28
C VAL A 76 2.06 7.41 1.63
N SER A 77 1.92 8.28 0.64
CA SER A 77 1.84 9.72 0.90
C SER A 77 0.52 10.11 1.58
N GLU A 78 0.54 11.19 2.38
CA GLU A 78 -0.69 11.77 2.94
C GLU A 78 -1.73 12.12 1.87
N THR A 79 -1.27 12.50 0.67
CA THR A 79 -2.14 12.81 -0.47
C THR A 79 -2.99 11.60 -0.86
N VAL A 80 -2.40 10.39 -0.86
CA VAL A 80 -3.12 9.15 -1.15
C VAL A 80 -4.17 8.87 -0.07
N ILE A 81 -3.85 9.11 1.20
CA ILE A 81 -4.81 8.99 2.30
C ILE A 81 -5.98 9.95 2.11
N ARG A 82 -5.69 11.24 1.86
CA ARG A 82 -6.71 12.28 1.64
C ARG A 82 -7.62 11.93 0.46
N TRP A 83 -7.06 11.39 -0.62
CA TRP A 83 -7.83 10.94 -1.77
C TRP A 83 -8.79 9.79 -1.42
N HIS A 84 -8.31 8.78 -0.66
CA HIS A 84 -9.17 7.68 -0.21
C HIS A 84 -10.26 8.17 0.73
N LEU A 85 -9.94 9.01 1.70
CA LEU A 85 -10.92 9.61 2.60
C LEU A 85 -11.96 10.43 1.83
N LYS A 86 -11.57 11.21 0.81
CA LYS A 86 -12.50 11.96 -0.04
C LYS A 86 -13.37 11.04 -0.90
N LYS A 87 -12.81 9.95 -1.40
CA LYS A 87 -13.49 9.01 -2.31
C LYS A 87 -14.47 8.08 -1.58
N TYR A 88 -14.17 7.71 -0.34
CA TYR A 88 -14.91 6.72 0.45
C TYR A 88 -15.49 7.36 1.72
N PRO A 89 -16.77 7.80 1.69
CA PRO A 89 -17.42 8.48 2.82
C PRO A 89 -17.38 7.69 4.13
N GLU A 90 -17.43 6.36 4.07
CA GLU A 90 -17.39 5.49 5.25
C GLU A 90 -16.03 5.52 5.97
N LEU A 91 -14.93 5.74 5.22
CA LEU A 91 -13.61 5.93 5.79
C LEU A 91 -13.49 7.33 6.40
N GLN A 92 -14.03 8.35 5.72
CA GLN A 92 -14.05 9.73 6.21
C GLN A 92 -14.79 9.84 7.55
N GLU A 93 -15.97 9.24 7.66
CA GLU A 93 -16.78 9.31 8.88
C GLU A 93 -16.05 8.69 10.08
N LYS A 94 -15.46 7.50 9.89
CA LYS A 94 -14.66 6.83 10.92
C LYS A 94 -13.42 7.64 11.29
N PHE A 95 -12.73 8.21 10.30
CA PHE A 95 -11.57 9.06 10.52
C PHE A 95 -11.92 10.27 11.40
N LEU A 96 -13.04 10.95 11.12
CA LEU A 96 -13.49 12.09 11.92
C LEU A 96 -13.80 11.68 13.37
N LYS A 97 -14.54 10.59 13.56
CA LYS A 97 -14.84 10.04 14.91
C LYS A 97 -13.56 9.73 15.70
N ASN A 98 -12.57 9.12 15.06
CA ASN A 98 -11.28 8.84 15.71
C ASN A 98 -10.50 10.12 16.03
N ARG A 99 -10.49 11.08 15.10
CA ARG A 99 -9.77 12.36 15.28
C ARG A 99 -10.33 13.17 16.43
N GLU A 100 -11.65 13.16 16.64
CA GLU A 100 -12.29 13.80 17.79
C GLU A 100 -11.87 13.15 19.12
N LYS A 101 -11.85 11.82 19.17
CA LYS A 101 -11.39 11.06 20.35
C LYS A 101 -9.91 11.29 20.70
N VAL A 102 -9.07 11.47 19.68
CA VAL A 102 -7.65 11.81 19.90
C VAL A 102 -7.53 13.21 20.50
N LYS A 103 -8.22 14.20 19.92
CA LYS A 103 -8.21 15.58 20.42
C LYS A 103 -8.78 15.73 21.83
N SER A 104 -9.77 14.93 22.20
CA SER A 104 -10.36 14.97 23.55
C SER A 104 -9.45 14.39 24.63
N LYS A 105 -8.44 13.61 24.27
CA LYS A 105 -7.45 13.02 25.21
C LYS A 105 -6.23 13.91 25.45
N GLU A 106 -6.05 14.92 24.61
CA GLU A 106 -4.95 15.91 24.72
C GLU A 106 -5.37 17.17 25.51
N LYS A 107 -6.63 17.24 25.98
CA LYS A 107 -7.16 18.26 26.89
C LYS A 107 -7.27 17.70 28.30
#